data_AF-A0ABC8TRF3-F1
#
_entry.id   AF-A0ABC8TRF3-F1
#
_cell.length_a   1.000
_cell.length_b   1.000
_cell.length_c   1.000
_cell.angle_alpha   90.00
_cell.angle_beta   90.00
_cell.angle_gamma   90.00
#
_symmetry.space_group_name_H-M   'P 1'
#
loop_
_entity.id
_entity.type
_entity.pdbx_description
1 polymer ?
#
loop_
_entity_poly.entity_id
_entity_poly.type
_entity_poly.pdbx_seq_one_letter_code
_entity_poly.pdbx_strand_id
1 'polypeptide(L)'
;MAYANDIRKFFTKHMVNENLGTICNVHVVHADLSEYGALDEKCIKLAELVATAVDFPKTGKIVTMPFELKPKMYPYFMEKEEFQSYKSEKILGKLYRQVIDANDKEVVELKFVPQDILYDADLHFPGSTNFITDAWSHKCSYGGQLNGLVGLYKVRREEEIYSSNKQGQLKERLKHAYSALRKVFEKMDSDFDQLSNDEKHAIYEQKASAWYQLGRAGDVETVMLSFAWIAVDYLARIKIRCGGDGNADLTKPINAFARYVADLIRRRRIIKVV
;
A
#
# COMPACT_ATOMS: atom_id res chain seq x y z
N MET A 1 -46.52 -2.16 9.62
CA MET A 1 -45.85 -2.94 8.53
C MET A 1 -45.69 -2.17 7.21
N ALA A 2 -46.56 -1.19 6.86
CA ALA A 2 -46.43 -0.42 5.60
C ALA A 2 -45.15 0.45 5.53
N TYR A 3 -44.83 1.18 6.60
CA TYR A 3 -43.67 2.09 6.65
C TYR A 3 -42.32 1.42 6.38
N ALA A 4 -42.10 0.22 6.94
CA ALA A 4 -40.87 -0.55 6.70
C ALA A 4 -40.73 -1.00 5.23
N ASN A 5 -41.85 -1.30 4.58
CA ASN A 5 -41.86 -1.65 3.16
C ASN A 5 -41.55 -0.44 2.27
N ASP A 6 -42.01 0.75 2.64
CA ASP A 6 -41.75 1.98 1.89
C ASP A 6 -40.28 2.41 2.00
N ILE A 7 -39.71 2.30 3.21
CA ILE A 7 -38.26 2.51 3.42
C ILE A 7 -37.44 1.53 2.58
N ARG A 8 -37.77 0.24 2.63
CA ARG A 8 -37.07 -0.78 1.85
C ARG A 8 -37.13 -0.48 0.34
N LYS A 9 -38.33 -0.18 -0.18
CA LYS A 9 -38.52 0.19 -1.59
C LYS A 9 -37.71 1.43 -1.97
N PHE A 10 -37.68 2.44 -1.11
CA PHE A 10 -36.90 3.66 -1.32
C PHE A 10 -35.41 3.34 -1.44
N PHE A 11 -34.83 2.57 -0.51
CA PHE A 11 -33.41 2.20 -0.57
C PHE A 11 -33.08 1.33 -1.78
N THR A 12 -33.89 0.34 -2.11
CA THR A 12 -33.68 -0.49 -3.32
C THR A 12 -33.72 0.39 -4.57
N LYS A 13 -34.66 1.33 -4.65
CA LYS A 13 -34.76 2.28 -5.76
C LYS A 13 -33.56 3.23 -5.80
N HIS A 14 -33.04 3.68 -4.66
CA HIS A 14 -31.84 4.53 -4.60
C HIS A 14 -30.61 3.80 -5.12
N MET A 15 -30.35 2.59 -4.59
CA MET A 15 -29.15 1.80 -4.95
C MET A 15 -29.09 1.45 -6.44
N VAL A 16 -30.24 1.17 -7.06
CA VAL A 16 -30.30 0.82 -8.50
C VAL A 16 -30.13 2.05 -9.40
N ASN A 17 -30.46 3.25 -8.90
CA ASN A 17 -30.50 4.47 -9.71
C ASN A 17 -29.41 5.48 -9.35
N GLU A 18 -28.37 5.06 -8.65
CA GLU A 18 -27.24 5.91 -8.28
C GLU A 18 -26.40 6.26 -9.52
N ASN A 19 -26.74 7.37 -10.18
CA ASN A 19 -26.06 7.86 -11.39
C ASN A 19 -25.21 9.11 -11.16
N LEU A 20 -25.17 9.63 -9.93
CA LEU A 20 -24.55 10.91 -9.59
C LEU A 20 -23.08 10.97 -10.02
N GLY A 21 -22.27 9.99 -9.61
CA GLY A 21 -20.85 9.93 -9.96
C GLY A 21 -20.61 9.87 -11.47
N THR A 22 -21.44 9.11 -12.19
CA THR A 22 -21.37 9.01 -13.65
C THR A 22 -21.67 10.36 -14.32
N ILE A 23 -22.69 11.08 -13.85
CA ILE A 23 -23.06 12.40 -14.40
C ILE A 23 -21.96 13.43 -14.13
N CYS A 24 -21.40 13.45 -12.93
CA CYS A 24 -20.26 14.32 -12.59
C CYS A 24 -19.03 14.03 -13.47
N ASN A 25 -18.68 12.77 -13.69
CA ASN A 25 -17.55 12.42 -14.56
C ASN A 25 -17.77 12.91 -16.00
N VAL A 26 -18.98 12.71 -16.53
CA VAL A 26 -19.33 13.19 -17.87
C VAL A 26 -19.29 14.72 -17.96
N HIS A 27 -19.71 15.44 -16.91
CA HIS A 27 -19.56 16.89 -16.84
C HIS A 27 -18.10 17.33 -16.98
N VAL A 28 -17.18 16.66 -16.28
CA VAL A 28 -15.74 16.96 -16.41
C VAL A 28 -15.25 16.72 -17.84
N VAL A 29 -15.71 15.66 -18.51
CA VAL A 29 -15.33 15.40 -19.91
C VAL A 29 -15.82 16.49 -20.86
N HIS A 30 -17.08 16.91 -20.77
CA HIS A 30 -17.61 17.99 -21.62
C HIS A 30 -16.97 19.34 -21.32
N ALA A 31 -16.69 19.63 -20.06
CA ALA A 31 -16.01 20.85 -19.66
C ALA A 31 -14.56 20.89 -20.16
N ASP A 32 -13.88 19.75 -20.25
CA ASP A 32 -12.52 19.69 -20.79
C ASP A 32 -12.50 19.87 -22.32
N LEU A 33 -13.46 19.26 -23.03
CA LEU A 33 -13.59 19.35 -24.49
C LEU A 33 -14.05 20.73 -24.97
N SER A 34 -14.87 21.43 -24.19
CA SER A 34 -15.44 22.71 -24.61
C SER A 34 -14.45 23.87 -24.47
N GLU A 35 -14.51 24.81 -25.41
CA GLU A 35 -13.81 26.09 -25.28
C GLU A 35 -14.43 26.95 -24.16
N TYR A 36 -15.75 26.85 -23.98
CA TYR A 36 -16.50 27.53 -22.92
C TYR A 36 -16.40 26.85 -21.56
N GLY A 37 -15.75 25.68 -21.49
CA GLY A 37 -15.54 24.96 -20.26
C GLY A 37 -16.85 24.53 -19.59
N ALA A 38 -16.99 24.79 -18.29
CA ALA A 38 -18.19 24.48 -17.53
C ALA A 38 -19.42 25.35 -17.91
N LEU A 39 -19.24 26.41 -18.70
CA LEU A 39 -20.33 27.25 -19.20
C LEU A 39 -20.95 26.73 -20.49
N ASP A 40 -20.43 25.63 -21.05
CA ASP A 40 -21.05 24.95 -22.18
C ASP A 40 -22.49 24.50 -21.83
N GLU A 41 -23.40 24.58 -22.80
CA GLU A 41 -24.80 24.16 -22.60
C GLU A 41 -24.93 22.71 -22.12
N LYS A 42 -24.04 21.82 -22.57
CA LYS A 42 -24.02 20.43 -22.10
C LYS A 42 -23.62 20.34 -20.64
N CYS A 43 -22.65 21.13 -20.20
CA CYS A 43 -22.22 21.22 -18.81
C CYS A 43 -23.33 21.76 -17.92
N ILE A 44 -24.04 22.80 -18.36
CA ILE A 44 -25.20 23.37 -17.64
C ILE A 44 -26.30 22.32 -17.46
N LYS A 45 -26.68 21.61 -18.53
CA LYS A 45 -27.65 20.50 -18.46
C LYS A 45 -27.20 19.41 -17.49
N LEU A 46 -25.91 19.03 -17.53
CA LEU A 46 -25.36 18.04 -16.60
C LEU A 46 -25.39 18.53 -15.15
N ALA A 47 -25.15 19.82 -14.90
CA ALA A 47 -25.21 20.40 -13.57
C ALA A 47 -26.64 20.37 -13.00
N GLU A 48 -27.67 20.63 -13.82
CA GLU A 48 -29.08 20.50 -13.43
C GLU A 48 -29.45 19.05 -13.06
N LEU A 49 -28.93 18.08 -13.83
CA LEU A 49 -29.11 16.65 -13.54
C LEU A 49 -28.42 16.25 -12.23
N VAL A 50 -27.20 16.76 -11.98
CA VAL A 50 -26.47 16.55 -10.71
C VAL A 50 -27.26 17.13 -9.54
N ALA A 51 -27.76 18.36 -9.65
CA ALA A 51 -28.56 19.00 -8.60
C ALA A 51 -29.81 18.17 -8.26
N THR A 52 -30.53 17.70 -9.29
CA THR A 52 -31.70 16.84 -9.11
C THR A 52 -31.34 15.50 -8.45
N ALA A 53 -30.21 14.91 -8.82
CA ALA A 53 -29.75 13.63 -8.25
C ALA A 53 -29.35 13.75 -6.78
N VAL A 54 -28.70 14.86 -6.38
CA VAL A 54 -28.36 15.14 -4.97
C VAL A 54 -29.62 15.31 -4.11
N ASP A 55 -30.67 15.92 -4.67
CA ASP A 55 -31.95 16.10 -3.97
C ASP A 55 -32.87 14.87 -4.07
N PHE A 56 -32.42 13.75 -4.65
CA PHE A 56 -33.20 12.51 -4.68
C PHE A 56 -33.70 12.08 -3.28
N PRO A 57 -32.90 12.13 -2.19
CA PRO A 57 -33.39 11.73 -0.87
C PRO A 57 -34.56 12.55 -0.34
N LYS A 58 -34.70 13.80 -0.82
CA LYS A 58 -35.78 14.72 -0.43
C LYS A 58 -36.98 14.61 -1.39
N THR A 59 -36.71 14.44 -2.68
CA THR A 59 -37.72 14.59 -3.74
C THR A 59 -38.21 13.27 -4.33
N GLY A 60 -37.46 12.18 -4.16
CA GLY A 60 -37.71 10.89 -4.78
C GLY A 60 -37.58 10.85 -6.32
N LYS A 61 -37.11 11.94 -6.94
CA LYS A 61 -36.98 12.08 -8.41
C LYS A 61 -35.73 11.37 -8.92
N ILE A 62 -35.90 10.30 -9.68
CA ILE A 62 -34.78 9.60 -10.33
C ILE A 62 -34.28 10.43 -11.51
N VAL A 63 -32.95 10.51 -11.62
CA VAL A 63 -32.26 11.07 -12.77
C VAL A 63 -31.61 9.96 -13.58
N THR A 64 -31.79 9.99 -14.89
CA THR A 64 -31.12 9.12 -15.85
C THR A 64 -30.24 9.95 -16.78
N MET A 65 -29.09 9.41 -17.16
CA MET A 65 -28.16 10.09 -18.06
C MET A 65 -28.70 10.05 -19.51
N PRO A 66 -28.96 11.20 -20.16
CA PRO A 66 -29.34 11.26 -21.57
C PRO A 66 -28.26 10.65 -22.47
N PHE A 67 -28.67 9.91 -23.50
CA PHE A 67 -27.74 9.24 -24.41
C PHE A 67 -26.83 10.23 -25.17
N GLU A 68 -27.38 11.37 -25.58
CA GLU A 68 -26.68 12.45 -26.27
C GLU A 68 -25.55 13.10 -25.46
N LEU A 69 -25.60 12.99 -24.13
CA LEU A 69 -24.57 13.52 -23.24
C LEU A 69 -23.48 12.48 -22.94
N LYS A 70 -23.62 11.22 -23.38
CA LYS A 70 -22.59 10.20 -23.12
C LYS A 70 -21.34 10.44 -23.99
N PRO A 71 -20.17 10.68 -23.39
CA PRO A 71 -18.94 10.90 -24.15
C PRO A 71 -18.42 9.58 -24.72
N LYS A 72 -17.83 9.66 -25.92
CA LYS A 72 -17.17 8.52 -26.59
C LYS A 72 -15.70 8.39 -26.19
N MET A 73 -15.08 9.52 -25.85
CA MET A 73 -13.67 9.64 -25.51
C MET A 73 -13.53 10.37 -24.18
N TYR A 74 -12.48 10.04 -23.43
CA TYR A 74 -12.20 10.56 -22.09
C TYR A 74 -10.82 11.20 -22.05
N PRO A 75 -10.60 12.25 -21.24
CA PRO A 75 -9.28 12.84 -21.14
C PRO A 75 -8.34 11.87 -20.43
N TYR A 76 -7.06 11.88 -20.82
CA TYR A 76 -6.03 10.96 -20.33
C TYR A 76 -5.92 10.91 -18.78
N PHE A 77 -6.19 12.02 -18.10
CA PHE A 77 -6.16 12.08 -16.63
C PHE A 77 -7.28 11.27 -15.95
N MET A 78 -8.25 10.77 -16.70
CA MET A 78 -9.30 9.86 -16.20
C MET A 78 -8.94 8.37 -16.33
N GLU A 79 -7.72 8.05 -16.80
CA GLU A 79 -7.16 6.69 -16.79
C GLU A 79 -8.05 5.65 -17.47
N LYS A 80 -8.62 6.01 -18.63
CA LYS A 80 -9.30 5.05 -19.51
C LYS A 80 -8.30 4.34 -20.41
N GLU A 81 -8.76 3.30 -21.08
CA GLU A 81 -7.99 2.60 -22.10
C GLU A 81 -7.51 3.58 -23.19
N GLU A 82 -6.35 3.30 -23.78
CA GLU A 82 -5.69 4.22 -24.73
C GLU A 82 -6.58 4.56 -25.93
N PHE A 83 -7.30 3.57 -26.46
CA PHE A 83 -8.24 3.75 -27.57
C PHE A 83 -9.49 4.58 -27.24
N GLN A 84 -9.78 4.80 -25.95
CA GLN A 84 -10.89 5.64 -25.48
C GLN A 84 -10.41 6.95 -24.88
N SER A 85 -9.12 7.27 -25.02
CA SER A 85 -8.49 8.40 -24.35
C SER A 85 -8.03 9.49 -25.34
N TYR A 86 -8.07 10.75 -24.90
CA TYR A 86 -7.50 11.89 -25.62
C TYR A 86 -6.61 12.73 -24.71
N LYS A 87 -5.66 13.44 -25.33
CA LYS A 87 -4.76 14.35 -24.61
C LYS A 87 -5.45 15.69 -24.36
N SER A 88 -5.80 15.97 -23.10
CA SER A 88 -6.32 17.28 -22.68
C SER A 88 -5.24 18.36 -22.72
N GLU A 89 -5.51 19.52 -23.33
CA GLU A 89 -4.63 20.69 -23.31
C GLU A 89 -4.99 21.71 -22.22
N LYS A 90 -5.99 21.41 -21.39
CA LYS A 90 -6.42 22.24 -20.26
C LYS A 90 -5.53 22.02 -19.03
N ILE A 91 -5.75 22.83 -17.99
CA ILE A 91 -4.92 22.85 -16.78
C ILE A 91 -4.83 21.48 -16.09
N LEU A 92 -5.95 20.75 -15.98
CA LEU A 92 -5.97 19.42 -15.37
C LEU A 92 -5.13 18.41 -16.16
N GLY A 93 -5.23 18.41 -17.48
CA GLY A 93 -4.40 17.58 -18.35
C GLY A 93 -2.91 17.91 -18.25
N LYS A 94 -2.56 19.20 -18.17
CA LYS A 94 -1.17 19.66 -18.00
C LYS A 94 -0.59 19.25 -16.64
N LEU A 95 -1.33 19.50 -15.56
CA LEU A 95 -0.92 19.12 -14.20
C LEU A 95 -0.76 17.61 -14.06
N TYR A 96 -1.71 16.84 -14.59
CA TYR A 96 -1.63 15.38 -14.55
C TYR A 96 -0.35 14.89 -15.24
N ARG A 97 -0.04 15.37 -16.45
CA ARG A 97 1.21 15.01 -17.14
C ARG A 97 2.45 15.40 -16.34
N GLN A 98 2.48 16.60 -15.76
CA GLN A 98 3.63 17.03 -14.94
C GLN A 98 3.84 16.14 -13.71
N VAL A 99 2.76 15.70 -13.05
CA VAL A 99 2.85 14.79 -11.91
C VAL A 99 3.34 13.41 -12.33
N ILE A 100 2.84 12.87 -13.44
CA ILE A 100 3.30 11.58 -13.97
C ILE A 100 4.77 11.68 -14.40
N ASP A 101 5.15 12.71 -15.14
CA ASP A 101 6.53 12.95 -15.57
C ASP A 101 7.46 13.14 -14.36
N ALA A 102 7.01 13.83 -13.31
CA ALA A 102 7.78 14.02 -12.09
C ALA A 102 7.93 12.72 -11.30
N ASN A 103 6.88 11.90 -11.23
CA ASN A 103 6.95 10.59 -10.60
C ASN A 103 7.88 9.65 -11.38
N ASP A 104 7.80 9.62 -12.71
CA ASP A 104 8.71 8.83 -13.55
C ASP A 104 10.15 9.36 -13.47
N LYS A 105 10.34 10.67 -13.27
CA LYS A 105 11.65 11.29 -13.03
C LYS A 105 12.18 11.14 -11.60
N GLU A 106 11.34 11.03 -10.58
CA GLU A 106 11.77 10.67 -9.21
C GLU A 106 12.08 9.17 -9.10
N VAL A 107 11.51 8.34 -9.97
CA VAL A 107 11.92 6.94 -10.17
C VAL A 107 13.28 6.85 -10.91
N VAL A 108 13.90 7.99 -11.28
CA VAL A 108 15.31 8.04 -11.68
C VAL A 108 16.20 7.82 -10.45
N GLU A 109 16.66 6.58 -10.33
CA GLU A 109 17.92 6.18 -9.70
C GLU A 109 18.07 6.34 -8.17
N LEU A 110 17.09 5.89 -7.39
CA LEU A 110 17.51 4.94 -6.34
C LEU A 110 17.70 3.59 -7.02
N LYS A 111 18.84 3.44 -7.71
CA LYS A 111 19.38 2.12 -8.08
C LYS A 111 19.74 1.44 -6.76
N PHE A 112 18.73 0.92 -6.08
CA PHE A 112 18.89 0.17 -4.86
C PHE A 112 19.44 -1.19 -5.28
N VAL A 113 20.75 -1.28 -5.44
CA VAL A 113 21.41 -2.55 -5.72
C VAL A 113 21.45 -3.30 -4.38
N PRO A 114 20.80 -4.46 -4.24
CA PRO A 114 20.78 -5.18 -2.97
C PRO A 114 22.18 -5.54 -2.42
N GLN A 115 23.19 -5.52 -3.30
CA GLN A 115 24.61 -5.73 -2.96
C GLN A 115 25.24 -4.58 -2.16
N ASP A 116 24.73 -3.34 -2.25
CA ASP A 116 25.30 -2.19 -1.53
C ASP A 116 24.84 -2.09 -0.08
N ILE A 117 23.81 -2.84 0.30
CA ILE A 117 23.39 -2.95 1.70
C ILE A 117 24.35 -3.92 2.38
N LEU A 118 25.17 -3.47 3.31
CA LEU A 118 26.02 -4.36 4.10
C LEU A 118 25.18 -5.32 4.94
N TYR A 119 25.62 -6.57 5.04
CA TYR A 119 25.03 -7.54 5.97
C TYR A 119 25.31 -7.08 7.41
N ASP A 120 24.26 -6.80 8.17
CA ASP A 120 24.38 -6.43 9.57
C ASP A 120 24.66 -7.68 10.43
N ALA A 121 25.92 -7.85 10.83
CA ALA A 121 26.35 -8.97 11.67
C ALA A 121 25.72 -8.95 13.07
N ASP A 122 25.28 -7.78 13.55
CA ASP A 122 24.64 -7.66 14.86
C ASP A 122 23.26 -8.32 14.90
N LEU A 123 22.63 -8.53 13.74
CA LEU A 123 21.34 -9.23 13.63
C LEU A 123 21.49 -10.76 13.66
N HIS A 124 22.73 -11.27 13.74
CA HIS A 124 22.97 -12.68 13.95
C HIS A 124 22.78 -13.06 15.42
N PHE A 125 21.83 -13.97 15.67
CA PHE A 125 21.55 -14.50 17.00
C PHE A 125 21.92 -15.98 17.12
N PRO A 126 22.69 -16.41 18.15
CA PRO A 126 23.08 -17.81 18.34
C PRO A 126 21.87 -18.74 18.45
N GLY A 127 21.94 -19.91 17.82
CA GLY A 127 20.84 -20.88 17.76
C GLY A 127 19.87 -20.68 16.59
N SER A 128 20.06 -19.66 15.75
CA SER A 128 19.22 -19.42 14.56
C SER A 128 19.28 -20.56 13.54
N THR A 129 20.35 -21.35 13.52
CA THR A 129 20.56 -22.47 12.57
C THR A 129 19.43 -23.48 12.60
N ASN A 130 18.81 -23.70 13.76
CA ASN A 130 17.72 -24.66 13.93
C ASN A 130 16.45 -24.25 13.20
N PHE A 131 16.29 -22.95 12.92
CA PHE A 131 15.10 -22.40 12.27
C PHE A 131 15.30 -22.09 10.79
N ILE A 132 16.49 -22.30 10.23
CA ILE A 132 16.81 -21.98 8.83
C ILE A 132 15.94 -22.81 7.87
N THR A 133 15.76 -24.10 8.12
CA THR A 133 14.97 -24.98 7.24
C THR A 133 13.50 -24.55 7.16
N ASP A 134 12.90 -24.24 8.31
CA ASP A 134 11.51 -23.78 8.39
C ASP A 134 11.36 -22.39 7.74
N ALA A 135 12.30 -21.50 8.03
CA ALA A 135 12.35 -20.18 7.45
C ALA A 135 12.48 -20.22 5.91
N TRP A 136 13.23 -21.19 5.37
CA TRP A 136 13.35 -21.40 3.92
C TRP A 136 12.01 -21.79 3.28
N SER A 137 11.30 -22.75 3.88
CA SER A 137 9.97 -23.16 3.42
C SER A 137 9.00 -21.98 3.36
N HIS A 138 9.02 -21.15 4.41
CA HIS A 138 8.20 -19.93 4.46
C HIS A 138 8.64 -18.86 3.46
N LYS A 139 9.94 -18.69 3.22
CA LYS A 139 10.45 -17.78 2.18
C LYS A 139 9.94 -18.19 0.80
N CYS A 140 10.01 -19.48 0.45
CA CYS A 140 9.51 -19.97 -0.84
C CYS A 140 8.00 -19.76 -0.99
N SER A 141 7.22 -20.08 0.05
CA SER A 141 5.77 -19.86 0.04
C SER A 141 5.39 -18.39 -0.10
N TYR A 142 6.11 -17.51 0.61
CA TYR A 142 5.91 -16.07 0.52
C TYR A 142 6.28 -15.53 -0.86
N GLY A 143 7.43 -15.95 -1.40
CA GLY A 143 7.90 -15.51 -2.69
C GLY A 143 6.95 -15.85 -3.83
N GLY A 144 6.34 -17.04 -3.80
CA GLY A 144 5.29 -17.42 -4.75
C GLY A 144 4.05 -16.51 -4.68
N GLN A 145 3.61 -16.16 -3.47
CA GLN A 145 2.47 -15.25 -3.27
C GLN A 145 2.78 -13.82 -3.71
N LEU A 146 3.98 -13.31 -3.37
CA LEU A 146 4.43 -11.99 -3.75
C LEU A 146 4.55 -11.89 -5.27
N ASN A 147 5.18 -12.86 -5.94
CA ASN A 147 5.28 -12.90 -7.40
C ASN A 147 3.92 -12.95 -8.09
N GLY A 148 2.94 -13.67 -7.51
CA GLY A 148 1.57 -13.67 -8.00
C GLY A 148 0.89 -12.30 -7.92
N LEU A 149 1.09 -11.57 -6.81
CA LEU A 149 0.57 -10.20 -6.65
C LEU A 149 1.27 -9.23 -7.60
N VAL A 150 2.60 -9.25 -7.65
CA VAL A 150 3.42 -8.42 -8.53
C VAL A 150 3.00 -8.60 -10.00
N GLY A 151 2.84 -9.86 -10.43
CA GLY A 151 2.39 -10.19 -11.79
C GLY A 151 0.97 -9.72 -12.10
N LEU A 152 0.02 -9.86 -11.17
CA LEU A 152 -1.37 -9.42 -11.36
C LEU A 152 -1.49 -7.90 -11.53
N TYR A 153 -0.70 -7.15 -10.78
CA TYR A 153 -0.76 -5.69 -10.74
C TYR A 153 0.26 -5.00 -11.65
N LYS A 154 1.01 -5.78 -12.46
CA LYS A 154 2.07 -5.31 -13.38
C LYS A 154 3.13 -4.44 -12.70
N VAL A 155 3.37 -4.67 -11.42
CA VAL A 155 4.45 -4.02 -10.67
C VAL A 155 5.75 -4.74 -11.01
N ARG A 156 6.89 -4.06 -11.07
CA ARG A 156 8.17 -4.72 -11.44
C ARG A 156 8.97 -5.18 -10.23
N ARG A 157 8.87 -4.46 -9.12
CA ARG A 157 9.67 -4.69 -7.92
C ARG A 157 8.87 -4.49 -6.64
N GLU A 158 9.37 -5.03 -5.53
CA GLU A 158 8.70 -5.01 -4.24
C GLU A 158 8.49 -3.58 -3.71
N GLU A 159 9.44 -2.67 -3.94
CA GLU A 159 9.40 -1.29 -3.46
C GLU A 159 8.31 -0.44 -4.13
N GLU A 160 7.99 -0.74 -5.39
CA GLU A 160 6.95 -0.03 -6.15
C GLU A 160 5.54 -0.30 -5.57
N ILE A 161 5.38 -1.42 -4.86
CA ILE A 161 4.15 -1.75 -4.13
C ILE A 161 3.87 -0.70 -3.05
N TYR A 162 4.90 -0.17 -2.40
CA TYR A 162 4.77 0.80 -1.33
C TYR A 162 4.61 2.24 -1.83
N SER A 163 5.32 2.58 -2.90
CA SER A 163 5.32 3.93 -3.49
C SER A 163 4.06 4.24 -4.29
N SER A 164 3.36 3.23 -4.82
CA SER A 164 2.20 3.47 -5.67
C SER A 164 0.98 3.98 -4.86
N ASN A 165 0.66 5.25 -5.04
CA ASN A 165 -0.56 5.87 -4.51
C ASN A 165 -1.85 5.40 -5.22
N LYS A 166 -1.72 4.67 -6.34
CA LYS A 166 -2.82 4.36 -7.26
C LYS A 166 -3.50 3.00 -7.07
N GLN A 167 -3.12 2.20 -6.08
CA GLN A 167 -3.70 0.86 -5.91
C GLN A 167 -4.08 0.56 -4.46
N GLY A 168 -5.17 1.18 -3.99
CA GLY A 168 -5.73 0.91 -2.65
C GLY A 168 -6.01 -0.57 -2.40
N GLN A 169 -6.50 -1.29 -3.43
CA GLN A 169 -6.72 -2.74 -3.37
C GLN A 169 -5.42 -3.55 -3.25
N LEU A 170 -4.34 -3.11 -3.91
CA LEU A 170 -3.03 -3.77 -3.77
C LEU A 170 -2.48 -3.57 -2.36
N LYS A 171 -2.54 -2.34 -1.83
CA LYS A 171 -2.13 -2.04 -0.44
C LYS A 171 -2.90 -2.90 0.57
N GLU A 172 -4.21 -3.04 0.39
CA GLU A 172 -5.05 -3.85 1.27
C GLU A 172 -4.71 -5.35 1.18
N ARG A 173 -4.58 -5.90 -0.04
CA ARG A 173 -4.18 -7.30 -0.24
C ARG A 173 -2.78 -7.60 0.31
N LEU A 174 -1.84 -6.68 0.12
CA LEU A 174 -0.50 -6.82 0.67
C LEU A 174 -0.54 -6.81 2.19
N LYS A 175 -1.30 -5.89 2.81
CA LYS A 175 -1.50 -5.84 4.27
C LYS A 175 -2.08 -7.16 4.79
N HIS A 176 -3.02 -7.76 4.07
CA HIS A 176 -3.56 -9.08 4.41
C HIS A 176 -2.49 -10.17 4.32
N ALA A 177 -1.71 -10.21 3.23
CA ALA A 177 -0.62 -11.17 3.08
C ALA A 177 0.41 -11.03 4.21
N TYR A 178 0.82 -9.80 4.54
CA TYR A 178 1.69 -9.52 5.70
C TYR A 178 1.10 -10.03 7.01
N SER A 179 -0.18 -9.76 7.27
CA SER A 179 -0.83 -10.23 8.50
C SER A 179 -0.90 -11.75 8.57
N ALA A 180 -1.10 -12.43 7.43
CA ALA A 180 -1.14 -13.88 7.36
C ALA A 180 0.25 -14.49 7.63
N LEU A 181 1.30 -13.94 7.02
CA LEU A 181 2.67 -14.40 7.25
C LEU A 181 3.14 -14.12 8.66
N ARG A 182 2.73 -12.99 9.24
CA ARG A 182 3.02 -12.68 10.63
C ARG A 182 2.40 -13.71 11.58
N LYS A 183 1.17 -14.15 11.34
CA LYS A 183 0.58 -15.28 12.08
C LYS A 183 1.36 -16.57 11.92
N VAL A 184 1.89 -16.84 10.71
CA VAL A 184 2.74 -18.01 10.46
C VAL A 184 4.08 -17.90 11.21
N PHE A 185 4.67 -16.70 11.26
CA PHE A 185 5.86 -16.43 12.06
C PHE A 185 5.58 -16.64 13.56
N GLU A 186 4.45 -16.16 14.05
CA GLU A 186 4.06 -16.24 15.47
C GLU A 186 3.63 -17.66 15.87
N LYS A 187 3.24 -18.51 14.91
CA LYS A 187 2.91 -19.91 15.16
C LYS A 187 4.14 -20.68 15.65
N MET A 188 3.96 -21.31 16.82
CA MET A 188 4.92 -22.20 17.48
C MET A 188 4.21 -23.49 17.91
N ASP A 189 5.00 -24.46 18.39
CA ASP A 189 4.48 -25.74 18.89
C ASP A 189 3.72 -25.55 20.21
N SER A 190 2.87 -26.51 20.53
CA SER A 190 1.99 -26.61 21.71
C SER A 190 2.75 -26.41 23.03
N ASP A 191 4.01 -26.85 23.08
CA ASP A 191 4.87 -26.75 24.27
C ASP A 191 5.41 -25.32 24.49
N PHE A 192 5.30 -24.46 23.48
CA PHE A 192 5.76 -23.07 23.52
C PHE A 192 4.96 -22.23 24.51
N ASP A 193 3.66 -22.51 24.67
CA ASP A 193 2.78 -21.72 25.54
C ASP A 193 3.17 -21.82 27.02
N GLN A 194 3.87 -22.88 27.41
CA GLN A 194 4.31 -23.15 28.78
C GLN A 194 5.59 -22.41 29.18
N LEU A 195 6.30 -21.82 28.22
CA LEU A 195 7.56 -21.11 28.46
C LEU A 195 7.35 -19.72 29.09
N SER A 196 8.35 -19.25 29.83
CA SER A 196 8.37 -17.87 30.32
C SER A 196 8.47 -16.87 29.17
N ASN A 197 8.07 -15.61 29.41
CA ASN A 197 8.15 -14.58 28.37
C ASN A 197 9.56 -14.37 27.83
N ASP A 198 10.60 -14.51 28.67
CA ASP A 198 11.99 -14.32 28.27
C ASP A 198 12.49 -15.45 27.38
N GLU A 199 12.11 -16.69 27.69
CA GLU A 199 12.39 -17.86 26.84
C GLU A 199 11.66 -17.77 25.49
N LYS A 200 10.40 -17.34 25.50
CA LYS A 200 9.62 -17.07 24.27
C LYS A 200 10.30 -16.02 23.40
N HIS A 201 10.74 -14.91 23.99
CA HIS A 201 11.45 -13.86 23.26
C HIS A 201 12.76 -14.36 22.66
N ALA A 202 13.55 -15.16 23.40
CA ALA A 202 14.81 -15.71 22.90
C ALA A 202 14.60 -16.63 21.69
N ILE A 203 13.55 -17.46 21.70
CA ILE A 203 13.21 -18.33 20.56
C ILE A 203 12.74 -17.50 19.36
N TYR A 204 11.90 -16.47 19.57
CA TYR A 204 11.50 -15.59 18.48
C TYR A 204 12.67 -14.78 17.90
N GLU A 205 13.66 -14.40 18.71
CA GLU A 205 14.90 -13.77 18.27
C GLU A 205 15.75 -14.73 17.40
N GLN A 206 15.87 -16.01 17.79
CA GLN A 206 16.50 -17.05 16.98
C GLN A 206 15.81 -17.21 15.62
N LYS A 207 14.48 -17.29 15.62
CA LYS A 207 13.67 -17.40 14.41
C LYS A 207 13.79 -16.15 13.52
N ALA A 208 13.76 -14.96 14.11
CA ALA A 208 13.92 -13.70 13.38
C ALA A 208 15.29 -13.56 12.72
N SER A 209 16.37 -13.92 13.43
CA SER A 209 17.73 -13.98 12.89
C SER A 209 17.82 -14.93 11.69
N ALA A 210 17.17 -16.10 11.75
CA ALA A 210 17.13 -17.05 10.64
C ALA A 210 16.39 -16.48 9.41
N TRP A 211 15.26 -15.79 9.64
CA TRP A 211 14.49 -15.14 8.57
C TRP A 211 15.26 -13.99 7.93
N TYR A 212 16.02 -13.22 8.72
CA TYR A 212 16.89 -12.16 8.23
C TYR A 212 18.03 -12.71 7.36
N GLN A 213 18.71 -13.76 7.82
CA GLN A 213 19.77 -14.44 7.06
C GLN A 213 19.25 -14.90 5.69
N LEU A 214 18.07 -15.54 5.66
CA LEU A 214 17.51 -16.07 4.42
C LEU A 214 16.88 -15.02 3.52
N GLY A 215 16.25 -13.97 4.08
CA GLY A 215 15.75 -12.85 3.29
C GLY A 215 16.87 -12.16 2.49
N ARG A 216 18.10 -12.23 3.02
CA ARG A 216 19.31 -11.67 2.41
C ARG A 216 20.16 -12.67 1.63
N ALA A 217 19.97 -13.96 1.81
CA ALA A 217 20.69 -15.00 1.07
C ALA A 217 20.07 -15.19 -0.33
N GLY A 218 20.86 -14.94 -1.38
CA GLY A 218 20.49 -15.17 -2.78
C GLY A 218 21.07 -14.12 -3.74
N ASP A 219 20.89 -14.35 -5.05
CA ASP A 219 21.14 -13.36 -6.09
C ASP A 219 20.13 -12.20 -6.00
N VAL A 220 20.41 -11.08 -6.66
CA VAL A 220 19.58 -9.84 -6.67
C VAL A 220 18.09 -10.13 -6.93
N GLU A 221 17.77 -11.16 -7.71
CA GLU A 221 16.41 -11.57 -8.08
C GLU A 221 15.70 -12.42 -7.00
N THR A 222 16.45 -12.97 -6.05
CA THR A 222 15.95 -13.81 -4.93
C THR A 222 16.04 -13.12 -3.56
N VAL A 223 16.55 -11.89 -3.52
CA VAL A 223 16.52 -11.05 -2.32
C VAL A 223 15.09 -10.56 -2.09
N MET A 224 14.52 -10.94 -0.96
CA MET A 224 13.17 -10.55 -0.53
C MET A 224 13.29 -9.82 0.79
N LEU A 225 13.44 -8.49 0.71
CA LEU A 225 13.69 -7.67 1.89
C LEU A 225 12.47 -7.64 2.81
N SER A 226 11.26 -7.51 2.24
CA SER A 226 9.97 -7.69 2.92
C SER A 226 9.93 -8.85 3.91
N PHE A 227 10.44 -10.01 3.49
CA PHE A 227 10.33 -11.25 4.23
C PHE A 227 11.03 -11.16 5.59
N ALA A 228 12.26 -10.63 5.59
CA ALA A 228 13.03 -10.44 6.82
C ALA A 228 12.33 -9.46 7.79
N TRP A 229 11.72 -8.40 7.25
CA TRP A 229 11.06 -7.36 8.06
C TRP A 229 9.71 -7.77 8.66
N ILE A 230 9.18 -8.96 8.34
CA ILE A 230 8.01 -9.52 9.04
C ILE A 230 8.27 -9.65 10.54
N ALA A 231 9.52 -9.96 10.91
CA ALA A 231 9.98 -10.12 12.28
C ALA A 231 10.64 -8.85 12.86
N VAL A 232 10.31 -7.66 12.32
CA VAL A 232 10.96 -6.38 12.68
C VAL A 232 11.02 -6.11 14.18
N ASP A 233 9.99 -6.51 14.94
CA ASP A 233 9.95 -6.34 16.38
C ASP A 233 11.07 -7.09 17.10
N TYR A 234 11.40 -8.30 16.64
CA TYR A 234 12.45 -9.14 17.22
C TYR A 234 13.83 -8.76 16.71
N LEU A 235 13.95 -8.38 15.43
CA LEU A 235 15.20 -7.83 14.88
C LEU A 235 15.60 -6.53 15.61
N ALA A 236 14.62 -5.66 15.90
CA ALA A 236 14.83 -4.47 16.71
C ALA A 236 15.37 -4.81 18.11
N ARG A 237 14.83 -5.84 18.77
CA ARG A 237 15.30 -6.30 20.09
C ARG A 237 16.74 -6.80 20.05
N ILE A 238 17.09 -7.60 19.04
CA ILE A 238 18.47 -8.08 18.83
C ILE A 238 19.41 -6.89 18.68
N LYS A 239 19.04 -5.91 17.83
CA LYS A 239 19.89 -4.74 17.58
C LYS A 239 20.06 -3.83 18.81
N ILE A 240 19.00 -3.64 19.59
CA ILE A 240 19.05 -2.88 20.86
C ILE A 240 19.97 -3.60 21.87
N ARG A 241 19.88 -4.94 21.96
CA ARG A 241 20.73 -5.75 22.84
C ARG A 241 22.22 -5.65 22.46
N CYS A 242 22.54 -5.73 21.18
CA CYS A 242 23.91 -5.56 20.68
C CYS A 242 24.44 -4.12 20.87
N GLY A 243 23.56 -3.12 20.86
CA GLY A 243 23.90 -1.71 21.09
C GLY A 243 24.23 -1.32 22.53
N GLY A 244 24.11 -2.26 23.50
CA GLY A 244 24.48 -2.04 24.90
C GLY A 244 23.50 -1.21 25.72
N ASP A 245 22.31 -0.88 25.20
CA ASP A 245 21.33 -0.06 25.90
C ASP A 245 20.36 -0.94 26.71
N GLY A 246 20.83 -1.38 27.88
CA GLY A 246 20.09 -2.28 28.79
C GLY A 246 18.85 -1.66 29.46
N ASN A 247 18.52 -0.40 29.16
CA ASN A 247 17.40 0.34 29.78
C ASN A 247 16.24 0.63 28.80
N ALA A 248 16.27 0.03 27.60
CA ALA A 248 15.22 0.21 26.60
C ALA A 248 13.98 -0.64 26.94
N ASP A 249 12.80 -0.01 26.92
CA ASP A 249 11.51 -0.69 27.09
C ASP A 249 11.23 -1.62 25.89
N LEU A 250 11.50 -2.92 26.07
CA LEU A 250 11.34 -3.94 25.04
C LEU A 250 9.87 -4.32 24.79
N THR A 251 8.91 -3.79 25.56
CA THR A 251 7.47 -4.04 25.35
C THR A 251 6.96 -3.42 24.04
N LYS A 252 7.63 -2.36 23.54
CA LYS A 252 7.35 -1.71 22.25
C LYS A 252 8.65 -1.54 21.44
N PRO A 253 9.18 -2.64 20.88
CA PRO A 253 10.55 -2.68 20.37
C PRO A 253 10.78 -1.77 19.16
N ILE A 254 9.77 -1.55 18.29
CA ILE A 254 9.89 -0.58 17.18
C ILE A 254 10.08 0.85 17.67
N ASN A 255 9.34 1.25 18.71
CA ASN A 255 9.46 2.61 19.26
C ASN A 255 10.78 2.79 20.01
N ALA A 256 11.22 1.76 20.73
CA ALA A 256 12.53 1.74 21.37
C ALA A 256 13.66 1.81 20.34
N PHE A 257 13.53 1.09 19.22
CA PHE A 257 14.48 1.11 18.12
C PHE A 257 14.51 2.46 17.41
N ALA A 258 13.35 3.10 17.19
CA ALA A 258 13.29 4.45 16.63
C ALA A 258 14.02 5.47 17.52
N ARG A 259 13.89 5.37 18.86
CA ARG A 259 14.66 6.19 19.81
C ARG A 259 16.15 5.88 19.75
N TYR A 260 16.53 4.61 19.76
CA TYR A 260 17.92 4.17 19.65
C TYR A 260 18.59 4.71 18.38
N VAL A 261 17.92 4.63 17.23
CA VAL A 261 18.40 5.18 15.95
C VAL A 261 18.49 6.71 16.02
N ALA A 262 17.50 7.40 16.59
CA ALA A 262 17.54 8.85 16.76
C ALA A 262 18.71 9.28 17.64
N ASP A 263 18.98 8.57 18.73
CA ASP A 263 20.12 8.82 19.62
C ASP A 263 21.45 8.52 18.93
N LEU A 264 21.54 7.45 18.14
CA LEU A 264 22.74 7.10 17.38
C LEU A 264 23.06 8.13 16.29
N ILE A 265 22.02 8.66 15.60
CA ILE A 265 22.16 9.77 14.65
C ILE A 265 22.60 11.05 15.38
N ARG A 266 22.03 11.34 16.55
CA ARG A 266 22.39 12.49 17.37
C ARG A 266 23.85 12.42 17.84
N ARG A 267 24.30 11.25 18.31
CA ARG A 267 25.69 11.01 18.72
C ARG A 267 26.67 11.10 17.55
N ARG A 268 26.33 10.57 16.37
CA ARG A 268 27.16 10.69 15.16
C ARG A 268 27.22 12.12 14.60
N ARG A 269 26.20 12.95 14.78
CA ARG A 269 26.25 14.39 14.44
C ARG A 269 27.19 15.17 15.36
N ILE A 270 27.31 14.80 16.64
CA ILE A 270 28.23 15.46 17.59
C ILE A 270 29.71 15.17 17.23
N ILE A 271 30.01 14.00 16.65
CA ILE A 271 31.40 13.62 16.29
C ILE A 271 31.88 14.28 14.97
N LYS A 272 30.99 14.91 14.19
CA LYS A 272 31.37 15.71 13.00
C LYS A 272 31.57 17.21 13.28
N VAL A 273 31.53 17.63 14.54
CA VAL A 273 31.82 19.02 14.96
C VAL A 273 32.91 19.01 16.02
N VAL A 274 34.12 18.60 15.63
CA VAL A 274 35.42 19.04 16.20
C VAL A 274 36.42 19.05 15.05
#